data_AF-A0A497EEM1-F1
#
_entry.id   AF-A0A497EEM1-F1
#
_cell.length_a   1.000
_cell.length_b   1.000
_cell.length_c   1.000
_cell.angle_alpha   90.00
_cell.angle_beta   90.00
_cell.angle_gamma   90.00
#
_symmetry.space_group_name_H-M   'P 1'
#
loop_
_entity.id
_entity.type
_entity.pdbx_description
1 polymer ?
#
loop_
_entity_poly.entity_id
_entity_poly.type
_entity_poly.pdbx_seq_one_letter_code
_entity_poly.pdbx_strand_id
1 'polypeptide(L)' 'MSITGWPTGSVEERVLFALDEVRPALVADGGDVCLVSIEGSTVRVELRGACKTCPMAHSTLS' A
#
# COMPACT_ATOMS: atom_id res chain seq x y z
N MET A 1 -14.82 -5.06 23.96
CA MET A 1 -13.37 -5.03 23.66
C MET A 1 -13.21 -4.20 22.40
N SER A 2 -13.16 -2.87 22.56
CA SER A 2 -13.17 -1.91 21.45
C SER A 2 -11.87 -1.14 21.52
N ILE A 3 -10.81 -1.68 20.89
CA ILE A 3 -9.52 -1.00 20.77
C ILE A 3 -8.94 -1.23 19.37
N THR A 4 -9.61 -0.74 18.34
CA THR A 4 -8.97 -0.54 17.05
C THR A 4 -8.95 0.95 16.81
N GLY A 5 -7.77 1.56 16.99
CA GLY A 5 -7.50 2.98 16.73
C GLY A 5 -7.49 3.29 15.23
N TRP A 6 -8.56 2.91 14.55
CA TRP A 6 -8.80 3.23 13.15
C TRP A 6 -9.58 4.54 13.08
N PRO A 7 -9.17 5.48 12.21
CA PRO A 7 -9.90 6.73 12.06
C PRO A 7 -11.33 6.45 11.58
N THR A 8 -12.32 7.06 12.25
CA THR A 8 -13.74 6.96 11.87
C THR A 8 -14.18 8.11 10.95
N GLY A 9 -13.21 8.88 10.43
CA GLY A 9 -13.42 10.01 9.53
C GLY A 9 -13.77 9.60 8.10
N SER A 10 -13.52 10.50 7.15
CA SER A 10 -13.74 10.29 5.72
C SER A 10 -12.95 9.09 5.19
N VAL A 11 -13.42 8.50 4.08
CA VAL A 11 -12.74 7.37 3.42
C VAL A 11 -11.28 7.69 3.11
N GLU A 12 -10.99 8.93 2.71
CA GLU A 12 -9.65 9.42 2.42
C GLU A 12 -8.71 9.30 3.63
N GLU A 13 -9.20 9.68 4.81
CA GLU A 13 -8.43 9.65 6.06
C GLU A 13 -8.14 8.20 6.49
N ARG A 14 -9.13 7.32 6.29
CA ARG A 14 -8.98 5.87 6.51
C ARG A 14 -7.98 5.23 5.56
N VAL A 15 -8.04 5.62 4.29
CA VAL A 15 -7.12 5.14 3.27
C VAL A 15 -5.71 5.65 3.53
N LEU A 16 -5.54 6.93 3.89
CA LEU A 16 -4.24 7.51 4.25
C LEU A 16 -3.63 6.79 5.45
N PHE A 17 -4.41 6.54 6.50
CA PHE A 17 -3.94 5.80 7.67
C PHE A 17 -3.49 4.38 7.32
N ALA A 18 -4.31 3.65 6.55
CA ALA A 18 -3.97 2.31 6.10
C ALA A 18 -2.72 2.30 5.19
N LEU A 19 -2.59 3.29 4.30
CA LEU A 19 -1.42 3.47 3.45
C LEU A 19 -0.16 3.74 4.29
N ASP A 20 -0.25 4.57 5.33
CA ASP A 20 0.87 4.89 6.20
C ASP A 20 1.40 3.65 6.95
N GLU A 21 0.51 2.76 7.39
CA GLU A 21 0.92 1.49 8.02
C GLU A 21 1.65 0.54 7.03
N VAL A 22 1.29 0.53 5.74
CA VAL A 22 1.91 -0.36 4.74
C VAL A 22 3.14 0.24 4.05
N ARG A 23 3.29 1.58 4.04
CA ARG A 23 4.45 2.28 3.49
C ARG A 23 5.80 1.78 3.98
N PRO A 24 6.06 1.54 5.28
CA PRO A 24 7.36 1.04 5.73
C PRO A 24 7.70 -0.34 5.14
N ALA A 25 6.70 -1.21 4.96
CA ALA A 25 6.90 -2.49 4.30
C ALA A 25 7.24 -2.29 2.81
N LEU A 26 6.46 -1.47 2.10
CA LEU A 26 6.72 -1.17 0.69
C LEU A 26 8.08 -0.51 0.45
N VAL A 27 8.51 0.39 1.34
CA VAL A 27 9.84 1.02 1.29
C VAL A 27 10.94 0.01 1.60
N ALA A 28 10.73 -0.92 2.52
CA ALA A 28 11.66 -2.02 2.77
C ALA A 28 11.81 -2.96 1.56
N ASP A 29 10.73 -3.17 0.80
CA ASP A 29 10.73 -3.87 -0.49
C ASP A 29 11.32 -3.03 -1.65
N GLY A 30 11.77 -1.80 -1.40
CA GLY A 30 12.35 -0.91 -2.42
C GLY A 30 11.30 -0.25 -3.32
N GLY A 31 10.06 -0.14 -2.84
CA GLY A 31 8.97 0.57 -3.48
C GLY A 31 8.33 1.64 -2.60
N ASP A 32 7.26 2.23 -3.13
CA ASP A 32 6.47 3.28 -2.51
C ASP A 32 5.06 3.19 -3.12
N VAL A 33 4.09 3.78 -2.45
CA VAL A 33 2.70 3.84 -2.92
C VAL A 33 2.19 5.26 -2.78
N CYS A 34 1.58 5.76 -3.84
CA CYS A 34 1.00 7.09 -3.88
C CYS A 34 -0.50 7.00 -4.18
N LEU A 35 -1.32 7.66 -3.37
CA LEU A 35 -2.75 7.77 -3.61
C LEU A 35 -3.00 8.71 -4.79
N VAL A 36 -3.67 8.23 -5.84
CA VAL A 36 -3.95 9.01 -7.06
C VAL A 36 -5.34 9.63 -7.02
N SER A 37 -6.35 8.83 -6.68
CA SER A 37 -7.73 9.30 -6.54
C SER A 37 -8.60 8.28 -5.81
N ILE A 38 -9.68 8.76 -5.22
CA ILE A 38 -10.70 7.94 -4.57
C ILE A 38 -12.03 8.25 -5.26
N GLU A 39 -12.62 7.23 -5.89
CA GLU A 39 -13.93 7.33 -6.54
C GLU A 39 -14.93 6.45 -5.79
N GLY A 40 -15.65 7.06 -4.84
CA GLY A 40 -16.66 6.40 -4.02
C GLY A 40 -16.06 5.28 -3.16
N SER A 41 -16.22 4.03 -3.61
CA SER A 41 -15.67 2.83 -2.97
C SER A 41 -14.39 2.29 -3.63
N THR A 42 -13.95 2.88 -4.73
CA THR A 42 -12.74 2.45 -5.47
C THR A 42 -11.60 3.42 -5.21
N VAL A 43 -10.45 2.88 -4.81
CA VAL A 43 -9.23 3.65 -4.56
C VAL A 43 -8.22 3.34 -5.66
N ARG A 44 -7.78 4.37 -6.38
CA ARG A 44 -6.65 4.27 -7.30
C ARG A 44 -5.37 4.68 -6.60
N VAL A 45 -4.42 3.75 -6.55
CA VAL A 45 -3.07 3.96 -6.06
C VAL A 45 -2.06 3.68 -7.18
N GLU A 46 -0.97 4.42 -7.17
CA GLU A 46 0.19 4.20 -8.04
C GLU A 46 1.31 3.63 -7.19
N LEU A 47 1.70 2.39 -7.49
CA LEU A 47 2.84 1.74 -6.87
C LEU A 47 4.11 2.23 -7.57
N ARG A 48 4.91 3.03 -6.87
CA ARG A 48 6.18 3.56 -7.33
C ARG A 48 7.31 2.75 -6.72
N GLY A 49 7.78 1.71 -7.39
CA GLY A 49 8.85 0.90 -6.82
C GLY A 49 9.73 0.17 -7.80
N ALA A 50 10.86 -0.30 -7.27
CA ALA A 50 11.94 -0.99 -7.98
C ALA A 50 11.58 -2.42 -8.44
N CYS A 51 10.31 -2.68 -8.79
CA CYS A 51 9.95 -3.85 -9.58
C CYS A 51 10.44 -3.76 -11.05
N LYS A 52 11.54 -3.04 -11.29
CA LYS A 52 12.41 -3.27 -12.44
C LYS A 52 13.50 -4.31 -12.18
N THR A 53 13.72 -4.74 -10.93
CA THR A 53 14.90 -5.57 -10.62
C THR A 53 14.71 -6.74 -9.67
N CYS A 54 13.51 -7.03 -9.14
CA CYS A 54 13.32 -8.25 -8.38
C CYS A 54 13.17 -9.44 -9.34
N PRO A 55 14.18 -10.33 -9.48
CA PRO A 55 14.14 -11.47 -10.36
C PRO A 55 13.39 -12.60 -9.66
N MET A 56 12.14 -12.36 -9.23
CA MET A 56 11.26 -13.45 -8.83
C MET A 56 10.65 -14.08 -10.10
N ALA A 57 11.49 -14.40 -11.08
CA ALA A 57 11.17 -15.23 -12.23
C ALA A 57 11.97 -16.54 -12.22
N HIS A 58 12.65 -16.88 -11.12
CA HIS A 58 13.33 -18.17 -10.98
C HIS A 58 13.05 -18.86 -9.64
N SER A 59 11.79 -18.93 -9.23
CA SER A 59 11.33 -20.09 -8.47
C SER A 59 10.96 -21.18 -9.47
N THR A 60 11.94 -21.91 -9.98
CA THR A 60 11.69 -23.29 -10.43
C THR A 60 12.82 -24.17 -9.93
N LEU A 61 12.45 -25.12 -9.09
CA LEU A 61 13.20 -26.31 -8.68
C LEU A 61 14.15 -26.85 -9.77
N SER A 62 15.41 -27.14 -9.41
CA SER A 62 16.15 -28.30 -9.90
C SER A 62 17.26 -28.71 -8.96
#